data_AF-A0A5M9ZVV3-F1
#
_entry.id   AF-A0A5M9ZVV3-F1
#
_cell.length_a   1.000
_cell.length_b   1.000
_cell.length_c   1.000
_cell.angle_alpha   90.00
_cell.angle_beta   90.00
_cell.angle_gamma   90.00
#
_symmetry.space_group_name_H-M   'P 1'
#
loop_
_entity.id
_entity.type
_entity.pdbx_description
1 polymer ?
#
loop_
_entity_poly.entity_id
_entity_poly.type
_entity_poly.pdbx_seq_one_letter_code
_entity_poly.pdbx_strand_id
1 'polypeptide(L)'
;MALENQVRDTGLVTIEDKQDWLVSKRSGGVRTVTIDLDTFKVDDEDKLAQYVTGTGDRATVIYIRSGIPLARITDSGAYGPFDPDATDGRQLGVAGFLESMLAVSITFSGWELVKGDQVGMRYRGDIRKELLPVEIPDGTTVEGDIYDVPEEGPVTHLSAVAGGAATPGAGSITSAMLAKGAVNTNALGDKQVTAAKLADGVTPTWANLGGKPAAHAAIADVAGDGTVTPATVNAILAALRTYGIVANK
;
A
#
# COMPACT_ATOMS: atom_id res chain seq x y z
N MET A 1 -18.84 57.89 36.42
CA MET A 1 -18.61 57.56 35.00
C MET A 1 -17.46 56.58 34.94
N ALA A 2 -17.76 55.29 34.84
CA ALA A 2 -16.73 54.28 34.60
C ALA A 2 -16.70 54.03 33.09
N LEU A 3 -15.55 54.25 32.47
CA LEU A 3 -15.32 53.88 31.06
C LEU A 3 -15.30 52.35 31.00
N GLU A 4 -16.29 51.78 30.34
CA GLU A 4 -16.36 50.35 30.06
C GLU A 4 -15.22 50.00 29.09
N ASN A 5 -14.30 49.15 29.56
CA ASN A 5 -13.20 48.64 28.78
C ASN A 5 -13.77 47.73 27.69
N GLN A 6 -13.99 48.29 26.49
CA GLN A 6 -14.43 47.54 25.32
C GLN A 6 -13.30 46.59 24.91
N VAL A 7 -13.32 45.36 25.43
CA VAL A 7 -12.48 44.25 24.95
C VAL A 7 -12.91 43.95 23.53
N ARG A 8 -12.22 44.56 22.56
CA ARG A 8 -12.27 44.14 21.16
C ARG A 8 -11.32 42.96 21.04
N ASP A 9 -11.86 41.77 21.28
CA ASP A 9 -11.18 40.54 20.90
C ASP A 9 -11.18 40.49 19.37
N THR A 10 -10.08 40.94 18.77
CA THR A 10 -9.83 40.71 17.36
C THR A 10 -9.38 39.26 17.26
N GLY A 11 -10.36 38.35 17.24
CA GLY A 11 -10.15 36.90 17.16
C GLY A 11 -9.00 36.60 16.22
N LEU A 12 -7.85 36.26 16.79
CA LEU A 12 -6.67 35.89 16.04
C LEU A 12 -7.03 34.57 15.38
N VAL A 13 -7.43 34.62 14.12
CA VAL A 13 -7.46 33.42 13.29
C VAL A 13 -6.00 33.03 13.13
N THR A 14 -5.55 32.02 13.87
CA THR A 14 -4.23 31.42 13.69
C THR A 14 -4.21 30.76 12.33
N ILE A 15 -3.70 31.49 11.33
CA ILE A 15 -3.41 30.96 10.00
C ILE A 15 -2.06 30.26 10.11
N GLU A 16 -2.09 28.95 10.35
CA GLU A 16 -0.89 28.13 10.42
C GLU A 16 -0.80 27.30 9.13
N ASP A 17 0.02 27.75 8.16
CA ASP A 17 0.41 26.89 7.03
C ASP A 17 1.45 25.90 7.56
N LYS A 18 0.96 24.81 8.17
CA LYS A 18 1.80 23.69 8.59
C LYS A 18 2.29 22.93 7.36
N GLN A 19 3.22 23.54 6.63
CA GLN A 19 3.99 22.88 5.57
C GLN A 19 5.00 21.87 6.18
N ASP A 20 4.80 21.44 7.42
CA ASP A 20 5.63 20.45 8.12
C ASP A 20 5.58 19.07 7.43
N TRP A 21 4.52 18.80 6.66
CA TRP A 21 4.42 17.62 5.81
C TRP A 21 5.49 17.58 4.72
N LEU A 22 6.10 18.70 4.32
CA LEU A 22 7.08 18.75 3.25
C LEU A 22 8.51 18.78 3.81
N VAL A 23 9.25 17.70 3.62
CA VAL A 23 10.64 17.57 4.13
C VAL A 23 11.62 18.20 3.15
N SER A 24 11.50 17.89 1.86
CA SER A 24 12.43 18.40 0.86
C SER A 24 11.74 18.72 -0.47
N LYS A 25 12.16 19.83 -1.08
CA LYS A 25 11.74 20.25 -2.42
C LYS A 25 12.72 19.72 -3.45
N ARG A 26 12.25 18.88 -4.36
CA ARG A 26 13.01 18.49 -5.56
C ARG A 26 12.68 19.45 -6.71
N SER A 27 13.71 19.86 -7.47
CA SER A 27 13.56 20.80 -8.60
C SER A 27 12.59 20.26 -9.65
N GLY A 28 11.70 21.13 -10.15
CA GLY A 28 10.70 20.78 -11.17
C GLY A 28 9.61 19.81 -10.70
N GLY A 29 9.41 19.62 -9.40
CA GLY A 29 8.45 18.64 -8.84
C GLY A 29 7.01 19.12 -8.69
N VAL A 30 6.62 20.19 -9.39
CA VAL A 30 5.31 20.85 -9.26
C VAL A 30 4.65 20.93 -10.62
N ARG A 31 3.35 20.63 -10.69
CA ARG A 31 2.50 20.84 -11.85
C ARG A 31 1.34 21.77 -11.52
N THR A 32 0.99 22.63 -12.46
CA THR A 32 -0.17 23.52 -12.33
C THR A 32 -1.44 22.73 -12.66
N VAL A 33 -2.42 22.73 -11.75
CA VAL A 33 -3.68 22.01 -11.90
C VAL A 33 -4.88 22.91 -11.60
N THR A 34 -6.03 22.52 -12.13
CA THR A 34 -7.33 23.11 -11.78
C THR A 34 -7.97 22.28 -10.68
N ILE A 35 -8.39 22.90 -9.60
CA ILE A 35 -9.10 22.23 -8.51
C ILE A 35 -10.60 22.49 -8.59
N ASP A 36 -11.39 21.49 -8.20
CA ASP A 36 -12.82 21.63 -8.03
C ASP A 36 -13.12 21.97 -6.57
N LEU A 37 -13.43 23.25 -6.31
CA LEU A 37 -13.68 23.75 -4.96
C LEU A 37 -14.91 23.14 -4.29
N ASP A 38 -15.87 22.63 -5.06
CA ASP A 38 -17.06 22.01 -4.49
C ASP A 38 -16.74 20.69 -3.80
N THR A 39 -15.69 19.98 -4.25
CA THR A 39 -15.23 18.75 -3.60
C THR A 39 -14.62 18.95 -2.22
N PHE A 40 -14.27 20.18 -1.84
CA PHE A 40 -13.80 20.53 -0.51
C PHE A 40 -14.95 20.91 0.45
N LYS A 41 -16.16 21.11 -0.08
CA LYS A 41 -17.37 21.41 0.70
C LYS A 41 -18.02 20.11 1.13
N VAL A 42 -17.70 19.66 2.33
CA VAL A 42 -18.29 18.48 2.94
C VAL A 42 -19.16 18.89 4.12
N ASP A 43 -20.28 18.20 4.31
CA ASP A 43 -21.21 18.45 5.43
C ASP A 43 -20.65 17.95 6.78
N ASP A 44 -19.68 17.02 6.73
CA ASP A 44 -18.98 16.50 7.90
C ASP A 44 -17.94 17.52 8.39
N GLU A 45 -18.15 18.09 9.57
CA GLU A 45 -17.30 19.14 10.13
C GLU A 45 -15.86 18.66 10.42
N ASP A 46 -15.68 17.38 10.80
CA ASP A 46 -14.36 16.82 11.08
C ASP A 46 -13.59 16.63 9.78
N LYS A 47 -14.25 16.11 8.74
CA LYS A 47 -13.68 15.99 7.39
C LYS A 47 -13.40 17.37 6.78
N LEU A 48 -14.27 18.35 7.02
CA LEU A 48 -14.07 19.72 6.58
C LEU A 48 -12.83 20.35 7.24
N ALA A 49 -12.63 20.13 8.54
CA ALA A 49 -11.48 20.65 9.29
C ALA A 49 -10.13 20.09 8.80
N GLN A 50 -10.12 18.89 8.20
CA GLN A 50 -8.95 18.33 7.51
C GLN A 50 -8.58 19.12 6.26
N TYR A 51 -9.58 19.68 5.55
CA TYR A 51 -9.35 20.38 4.30
C TYR A 51 -9.11 21.87 4.49
N VAL A 52 -9.87 22.51 5.39
CA VAL A 52 -9.89 23.97 5.53
C VAL A 52 -9.62 24.44 6.96
N THR A 53 -9.20 25.69 7.06
CA THR A 53 -9.02 26.42 8.31
C THR A 53 -9.53 27.86 8.17
N GLY A 54 -9.65 28.57 9.30
CA GLY A 54 -10.23 29.91 9.34
C GLY A 54 -11.75 29.92 9.13
N THR A 55 -12.41 28.79 9.40
CA THR A 55 -13.87 28.68 9.39
C THR A 55 -14.47 29.37 10.62
N GLY A 56 -15.64 29.98 10.44
CA GLY A 56 -16.40 30.63 11.50
C GLY A 56 -17.63 31.34 10.94
N ASP A 57 -18.62 31.63 11.79
CA ASP A 57 -19.94 32.14 11.40
C ASP A 57 -19.94 33.43 10.57
N ARG A 58 -18.82 34.16 10.58
CA ARG A 58 -18.63 35.44 9.89
C ARG A 58 -17.47 35.41 8.90
N ALA A 59 -16.90 34.24 8.62
CA ALA A 59 -15.77 34.11 7.71
C ALA A 59 -16.23 34.43 6.28
N THR A 60 -15.62 35.45 5.68
CA THR A 60 -15.79 35.78 4.25
C THR A 60 -14.65 35.20 3.39
N VAL A 61 -13.59 34.75 4.06
CA VAL A 61 -12.43 34.07 3.46
C VAL A 61 -12.05 32.91 4.37
N ILE A 62 -11.84 31.75 3.76
CA ILE A 62 -11.30 30.54 4.40
C ILE A 62 -10.02 30.13 3.69
N TYR A 63 -9.28 29.19 4.29
CA TYR A 63 -8.02 28.74 3.74
C TYR A 63 -8.00 27.22 3.58
N ILE A 64 -7.78 26.73 2.35
CA ILE A 64 -7.51 25.31 2.09
C ILE A 64 -6.07 25.02 2.49
N ARG A 65 -5.87 24.01 3.36
CA ARG A 65 -4.55 23.64 3.91
C ARG A 65 -3.61 23.12 2.81
N SER A 66 -2.31 23.37 2.93
CA SER A 66 -1.32 22.71 2.08
C SER A 66 -1.18 21.21 2.43
N GLY A 67 -0.60 20.43 1.53
CA GLY A 67 -0.33 18.99 1.78
C GLY A 67 -1.53 18.09 1.62
N ILE A 68 -2.71 18.61 1.26
CA ILE A 68 -3.87 17.77 0.96
C ILE A 68 -3.52 16.84 -0.21
N PRO A 69 -3.63 15.51 -0.05
CA PRO A 69 -3.53 14.56 -1.15
C PRO A 69 -4.65 14.87 -2.15
N LEU A 70 -4.29 15.13 -3.39
CA LEU A 70 -5.22 15.46 -4.46
C LEU A 70 -5.39 14.26 -5.38
N ALA A 71 -6.63 14.00 -5.78
CA ALA A 71 -7.00 12.94 -6.70
C ALA A 71 -7.74 13.53 -7.91
N ARG A 72 -7.65 12.85 -9.05
CA ARG A 72 -8.25 13.31 -10.31
C ARG A 72 -9.72 12.92 -10.38
N ILE A 73 -10.57 13.86 -10.71
CA ILE A 73 -11.98 13.63 -11.01
C ILE A 73 -12.08 13.14 -12.47
N THR A 74 -12.74 12.01 -12.69
CA THR A 74 -12.77 11.32 -13.99
C THR A 74 -13.45 12.15 -15.06
N ASP A 75 -14.60 12.74 -14.72
CA ASP A 75 -15.46 13.43 -15.71
C ASP A 75 -14.90 14.80 -16.11
N SER A 76 -14.49 15.61 -15.13
CA SER A 76 -14.01 16.98 -15.38
C SER A 76 -12.51 17.04 -15.68
N GLY A 77 -11.74 16.05 -15.22
CA GLY A 77 -10.27 16.10 -15.23
C GLY A 77 -9.66 17.09 -14.22
N ALA A 78 -10.49 17.78 -13.44
CA ALA A 78 -10.07 18.62 -12.32
C ALA A 78 -9.61 17.75 -11.14
N TYR A 79 -9.12 18.39 -10.08
CA TYR A 79 -8.59 17.73 -8.90
C TYR A 79 -9.38 18.11 -7.65
N GLY A 80 -9.63 17.14 -6.79
CA GLY A 80 -10.23 17.34 -5.46
C GLY A 80 -9.43 16.60 -4.39
N PRO A 81 -9.79 16.70 -3.11
CA PRO A 81 -9.15 15.92 -2.06
C PRO A 81 -9.38 14.43 -2.33
N PHE A 82 -8.33 13.62 -2.13
CA PHE A 82 -8.44 12.17 -2.17
C PHE A 82 -9.48 11.71 -1.15
N ASP A 83 -10.36 10.83 -1.59
CA ASP A 83 -11.47 10.34 -0.79
C ASP A 83 -11.74 8.88 -1.18
N PRO A 84 -11.43 7.90 -0.31
CA PRO A 84 -11.59 6.48 -0.64
C PRO A 84 -13.06 6.08 -0.84
N ASP A 85 -14.00 6.86 -0.29
CA ASP A 85 -15.43 6.61 -0.41
C ASP A 85 -16.08 7.32 -1.60
N ALA A 86 -15.31 8.10 -2.37
CA ALA A 86 -15.83 8.79 -3.55
C ALA A 86 -16.14 7.83 -4.70
N THR A 87 -16.98 8.29 -5.63
CA THR A 87 -17.37 7.53 -6.84
C THR A 87 -17.02 8.25 -8.14
N ASP A 88 -16.35 9.40 -8.05
CA ASP A 88 -16.08 10.34 -9.15
C ASP A 88 -14.67 10.20 -9.74
N GLY A 89 -13.88 9.22 -9.28
CA GLY A 89 -12.48 9.01 -9.65
C GLY A 89 -11.50 9.33 -8.54
N ARG A 90 -11.90 10.12 -7.53
CA ARG A 90 -11.02 10.51 -6.42
C ARG A 90 -10.60 9.34 -5.52
N GLN A 91 -11.32 8.23 -5.57
CA GLN A 91 -11.01 7.00 -4.85
C GLN A 91 -9.92 6.14 -5.52
N LEU A 92 -9.54 6.43 -6.78
CA LEU A 92 -8.65 5.57 -7.56
C LEU A 92 -7.17 5.72 -7.18
N GLY A 93 -6.78 6.84 -6.57
CA GLY A 93 -5.42 7.10 -6.15
C GLY A 93 -5.09 8.58 -6.00
N VAL A 94 -3.95 8.84 -5.37
CA VAL A 94 -3.43 10.19 -5.15
C VAL A 94 -2.57 10.59 -6.33
N ALA A 95 -2.91 11.68 -6.98
CA ALA A 95 -2.19 12.22 -8.12
C ALA A 95 -1.04 13.18 -7.73
N GLY A 96 -1.07 13.69 -6.50
CA GLY A 96 -0.06 14.58 -5.92
C GLY A 96 -0.57 15.24 -4.65
N PHE A 97 0.15 16.27 -4.19
CA PHE A 97 -0.15 16.98 -2.94
C PHE A 97 -0.26 18.47 -3.20
N LEU A 98 -1.24 19.14 -2.60
CA LEU A 98 -1.40 20.58 -2.76
C LEU A 98 -0.17 21.33 -2.23
N GLU A 99 0.48 22.13 -3.06
CA GLU A 99 1.80 22.69 -2.72
C GLU A 99 1.74 23.77 -1.66
N SER A 100 0.70 24.60 -1.66
CA SER A 100 0.60 25.78 -0.80
C SER A 100 -0.83 26.00 -0.36
N MET A 101 -0.98 26.63 0.80
CA MET A 101 -2.29 27.00 1.32
C MET A 101 -2.98 27.98 0.34
N LEU A 102 -4.28 27.79 0.12
CA LEU A 102 -5.07 28.60 -0.81
C LEU A 102 -6.10 29.42 -0.05
N ALA A 103 -6.16 30.72 -0.33
CA ALA A 103 -7.23 31.57 0.16
C ALA A 103 -8.46 31.44 -0.75
N VAL A 104 -9.62 31.18 -0.15
CA VAL A 104 -10.90 31.01 -0.83
C VAL A 104 -11.88 32.02 -0.27
N SER A 105 -12.46 32.87 -1.13
CA SER A 105 -13.54 33.77 -0.75
C SER A 105 -14.87 33.03 -0.78
N ILE A 106 -15.66 33.20 0.27
CA ILE A 106 -17.03 32.72 0.34
C ILE A 106 -17.94 33.84 -0.20
N THR A 107 -18.54 33.59 -1.35
CA THR A 107 -19.49 34.50 -2.01
C THR A 107 -20.89 33.90 -2.01
N PHE A 108 -21.90 34.71 -2.35
CA PHE A 108 -23.26 34.21 -2.56
C PHE A 108 -23.37 33.18 -3.70
N SER A 109 -22.41 33.17 -4.62
CA SER A 109 -22.37 32.26 -5.77
C SER A 109 -21.58 30.98 -5.49
N GLY A 110 -20.94 30.86 -4.32
CA GLY A 110 -20.10 29.72 -3.95
C GLY A 110 -18.71 30.13 -3.49
N TRP A 111 -17.77 29.18 -3.59
CA TRP A 111 -16.39 29.37 -3.18
C TRP A 111 -15.56 29.75 -4.40
N GLU A 112 -14.68 30.73 -4.25
CA GLU A 112 -13.82 31.21 -5.33
C GLU A 112 -12.39 31.39 -4.82
N LEU A 113 -11.39 30.99 -5.61
CA LEU A 113 -9.99 31.24 -5.27
C LEU A 113 -9.71 32.75 -5.29
N VAL A 114 -9.13 33.27 -4.22
CA VAL A 114 -8.75 34.69 -4.13
C VAL A 114 -7.62 35.03 -5.11
N LYS A 115 -6.82 34.04 -5.50
CA LYS A 115 -5.66 34.23 -6.38
C LYS A 115 -5.60 33.18 -7.49
N GLY A 116 -6.10 33.56 -8.66
CA GLY A 116 -6.00 32.79 -9.91
C GLY A 116 -6.84 31.51 -9.91
N ASP A 117 -6.93 30.88 -11.08
CA ASP A 117 -7.81 29.72 -11.31
C ASP A 117 -7.06 28.38 -11.21
N GLN A 118 -5.76 28.43 -10.97
CA GLN A 118 -4.88 27.29 -11.01
C GLN A 118 -3.93 27.27 -9.81
N VAL A 119 -3.59 26.07 -9.36
CA VAL A 119 -2.82 25.84 -8.14
C VAL A 119 -1.64 24.93 -8.41
N GLY A 120 -0.58 25.09 -7.61
CA GLY A 120 0.57 24.19 -7.65
C GLY A 120 0.24 22.87 -6.95
N MET A 121 0.46 21.76 -7.65
CA MET A 121 0.41 20.43 -7.07
C MET A 121 1.78 19.76 -7.18
N ARG A 122 2.30 19.33 -6.04
CA ARG A 122 3.55 18.60 -5.94
C ARG A 122 3.32 17.14 -6.30
N TYR A 123 4.09 16.65 -7.27
CA TYR A 123 4.11 15.24 -7.66
C TYR A 123 5.51 14.63 -7.47
N ARG A 124 6.49 15.42 -7.01
CA ARG A 124 7.83 14.94 -6.65
C ARG A 124 8.38 15.63 -5.41
N GLY A 125 8.95 14.86 -4.50
CA GLY A 125 9.56 15.36 -3.27
C GLY A 125 9.56 14.34 -2.14
N ASP A 126 10.10 14.75 -1.01
CA ASP A 126 10.10 13.96 0.21
C ASP A 126 9.09 14.57 1.18
N ILE A 127 8.20 13.76 1.74
CA ILE A 127 7.11 14.17 2.61
C ILE A 127 7.12 13.38 3.92
N ARG A 128 6.38 13.87 4.92
CA ARG A 128 5.99 13.14 6.13
C ARG A 128 4.54 12.76 6.03
N LYS A 129 4.25 11.48 5.77
CA LYS A 129 2.87 10.97 5.60
C LYS A 129 2.04 11.20 6.87
N GLU A 130 2.65 11.12 8.04
CA GLU A 130 2.03 11.26 9.35
C GLU A 130 1.57 12.70 9.67
N LEU A 131 2.02 13.70 8.92
CA LEU A 131 1.65 15.11 9.10
C LEU A 131 0.71 15.62 8.01
N LEU A 132 0.25 14.75 7.11
CA LEU A 132 -0.71 15.14 6.08
C LEU A 132 -2.06 15.47 6.71
N PRO A 133 -2.80 16.47 6.18
CA PRO A 133 -4.14 16.78 6.68
C PRO A 133 -5.15 15.66 6.47
N VAL A 134 -4.92 14.81 5.46
CA VAL A 134 -5.77 13.69 5.08
C VAL A 134 -4.93 12.43 5.04
N GLU A 135 -5.38 11.38 5.71
CA GLU A 135 -4.67 10.11 5.74
C GLU A 135 -4.73 9.41 4.37
N ILE A 136 -3.63 8.77 3.99
CA ILE A 136 -3.55 7.92 2.81
C ILE A 136 -3.51 6.47 3.26
N PRO A 137 -4.58 5.67 3.04
CA PRO A 137 -4.60 4.27 3.40
C PRO A 137 -3.45 3.49 2.75
N ASP A 138 -2.93 2.49 3.44
CA ASP A 138 -1.89 1.63 2.89
C ASP A 138 -2.37 0.90 1.64
N GLY A 139 -1.50 0.81 0.63
CA GLY A 139 -1.83 0.26 -0.68
C GLY A 139 -2.50 1.24 -1.65
N THR A 140 -2.84 2.46 -1.20
CA THR A 140 -3.29 3.53 -2.12
C THR A 140 -2.19 3.84 -3.13
N THR A 141 -2.56 3.89 -4.41
CA THR A 141 -1.60 4.26 -5.48
C THR A 141 -1.32 5.76 -5.40
N VAL A 142 -0.05 6.14 -5.30
CA VAL A 142 0.40 7.54 -5.40
C VAL A 142 1.15 7.73 -6.71
N GLU A 143 0.75 8.70 -7.52
CA GLU A 143 1.46 9.07 -8.73
C GLU A 143 2.75 9.85 -8.41
N GLY A 144 3.69 9.86 -9.35
CA GLY A 144 4.88 10.71 -9.28
C GLY A 144 6.10 10.05 -8.66
N ASP A 145 6.90 10.84 -7.93
CA ASP A 145 8.16 10.44 -7.29
C ASP A 145 8.21 11.04 -5.87
N ILE A 146 7.44 10.42 -4.98
CA ILE A 146 7.19 10.84 -3.61
C ILE A 146 7.77 9.80 -2.65
N TYR A 147 8.59 10.27 -1.72
CA TYR A 147 9.12 9.47 -0.62
C TYR A 147 8.48 9.89 0.71
N ASP A 148 8.13 8.92 1.53
CA ASP A 148 7.79 9.11 2.94
C ASP A 148 9.08 9.05 3.77
N VAL A 149 9.36 10.12 4.49
CA VAL A 149 10.52 10.27 5.37
C VAL A 149 9.97 10.55 6.77
N PRO A 150 9.55 9.50 7.51
CA PRO A 150 9.04 9.68 8.86
C PRO A 150 10.14 10.19 9.78
N GLU A 151 9.76 10.81 10.91
CA GLU A 151 10.72 11.24 11.94
C GLU A 151 11.56 10.07 12.48
N GLU A 152 10.93 8.91 12.64
CA GLU A 152 11.59 7.66 13.03
C GLU A 152 11.18 6.53 12.08
N GLY A 153 12.17 5.78 11.57
CA GLY A 153 11.94 4.60 10.74
C GLY A 153 12.59 4.66 9.35
N PRO A 154 12.33 3.66 8.49
CA PRO A 154 12.87 3.64 7.14
C PRO A 154 12.13 4.61 6.23
N VAL A 155 12.88 5.23 5.31
CA VAL A 155 12.31 5.99 4.20
C VAL A 155 11.61 5.01 3.25
N THR A 156 10.35 5.28 2.91
CA THR A 156 9.58 4.46 1.96
C THR A 156 9.25 5.25 0.70
N HIS A 157 9.14 4.58 -0.44
CA HIS A 157 8.73 5.21 -1.68
C HIS A 157 7.19 5.06 -1.80
N LEU A 158 6.46 6.17 -1.65
CA LEU A 158 4.99 6.17 -1.68
C LEU A 158 4.45 6.04 -3.08
N SER A 159 5.17 6.59 -4.07
CA SER A 159 4.82 6.44 -5.47
C SER A 159 5.13 5.03 -5.96
N ALA A 160 4.23 4.11 -5.64
CA ALA A 160 4.25 2.79 -6.19
C ALA A 160 4.05 2.88 -7.72
N VAL A 161 5.14 2.77 -8.47
CA VAL A 161 5.06 1.99 -9.71
C VAL A 161 4.57 0.61 -9.29
N ALA A 162 3.45 0.16 -9.85
CA ALA A 162 2.96 -1.21 -9.72
C ALA A 162 4.14 -2.19 -9.77
N GLY A 163 4.56 -2.72 -8.61
CA GLY A 163 5.86 -3.41 -8.51
C GLY A 163 6.43 -3.53 -7.10
N GLY A 164 5.88 -2.84 -6.10
CA GLY A 164 6.21 -3.10 -4.70
C GLY A 164 5.63 -4.43 -4.26
N ALA A 165 6.46 -5.48 -4.19
CA ALA A 165 6.24 -6.79 -3.54
C ALA A 165 4.79 -7.35 -3.51
N ALA A 166 3.97 -7.08 -4.52
CA ALA A 166 2.69 -7.71 -4.64
C ALA A 166 2.95 -9.17 -5.02
N THR A 167 2.32 -10.10 -4.31
CA THR A 167 2.26 -11.48 -4.78
C THR A 167 1.69 -11.43 -6.20
N PRO A 168 2.41 -11.95 -7.21
CA PRO A 168 1.92 -11.93 -8.58
C PRO A 168 0.53 -12.59 -8.62
N GLY A 169 -0.42 -11.97 -9.32
CA GLY A 169 -1.75 -12.54 -9.48
C GLY A 169 -1.69 -13.95 -10.07
N ALA A 170 -2.70 -14.78 -9.79
CA ALA A 170 -2.75 -16.13 -10.34
C ALA A 170 -2.62 -16.10 -11.88
N GLY A 171 -1.67 -16.88 -12.41
CA GLY A 171 -1.40 -16.95 -13.85
C GLY A 171 -0.59 -15.78 -14.44
N SER A 172 -0.18 -14.79 -13.64
CA SER A 172 0.60 -13.64 -14.15
C SER A 172 2.05 -13.99 -14.47
N ILE A 173 2.61 -15.05 -13.87
CA ILE A 173 3.94 -15.57 -14.19
C ILE A 173 3.80 -16.61 -15.31
N THR A 174 4.26 -16.26 -16.51
CA THR A 174 4.25 -17.15 -17.68
C THR A 174 5.62 -17.80 -17.88
N SER A 175 5.68 -18.85 -18.70
CA SER A 175 6.94 -19.51 -19.07
C SER A 175 7.93 -18.57 -19.77
N ALA A 176 7.47 -17.51 -20.44
CA ALA A 176 8.34 -16.51 -21.06
C ALA A 176 9.07 -15.64 -20.04
N MET A 177 8.53 -15.50 -18.82
CA MET A 177 9.13 -14.72 -17.73
C MET A 177 10.17 -15.53 -16.95
N LEU A 178 10.18 -16.85 -17.10
CA LEU A 178 11.14 -17.76 -16.48
C LEU A 178 12.13 -18.24 -17.53
N ALA A 179 13.34 -17.70 -17.50
CA ALA A 179 14.42 -18.21 -18.32
C ALA A 179 14.67 -19.70 -18.03
N LYS A 180 15.19 -20.45 -19.01
CA LYS A 180 15.55 -21.86 -18.82
C LYS A 180 16.52 -22.00 -17.64
N GLY A 181 16.13 -22.79 -16.63
CA GLY A 181 16.92 -23.01 -15.42
C GLY A 181 16.81 -21.91 -14.35
N ALA A 182 15.90 -20.93 -14.52
CA ALA A 182 15.64 -19.92 -13.49
C ALA A 182 15.17 -20.54 -12.17
N VAL A 183 14.36 -21.59 -12.25
CA VAL A 183 14.01 -22.44 -11.11
C VAL A 183 14.95 -23.64 -11.10
N ASN A 184 15.95 -23.61 -10.23
CA ASN A 184 16.97 -24.65 -10.07
C ASN A 184 17.10 -25.06 -8.59
N THR A 185 17.95 -26.04 -8.30
CA THR A 185 18.15 -26.57 -6.93
C THR A 185 18.73 -25.54 -5.95
N ASN A 186 19.46 -24.54 -6.43
CA ASN A 186 19.95 -23.45 -5.57
C ASN A 186 18.83 -22.45 -5.26
N ALA A 187 17.95 -22.19 -6.24
CA ALA A 187 16.77 -21.34 -6.06
C ALA A 187 15.71 -22.02 -5.18
N LEU A 188 15.59 -23.34 -5.26
CA LEU A 188 14.73 -24.19 -4.43
C LEU A 188 15.60 -25.01 -3.47
N GLY A 189 16.24 -24.35 -2.52
CA GLY A 189 17.08 -25.04 -1.54
C GLY A 189 16.34 -26.14 -0.77
N ASP A 190 17.10 -26.97 -0.06
CA ASP A 190 16.56 -28.12 0.65
C ASP A 190 15.35 -27.76 1.53
N LYS A 191 14.28 -28.55 1.39
CA LYS A 191 13.03 -28.41 2.16
C LYS A 191 12.28 -27.09 1.97
N GLN A 192 12.63 -26.25 1.00
CA GLN A 192 11.88 -25.02 0.73
C GLN A 192 10.48 -25.30 0.17
N VAL A 193 10.30 -26.35 -0.63
CA VAL A 193 9.00 -26.81 -1.11
C VAL A 193 8.50 -27.91 -0.17
N THR A 194 7.58 -27.57 0.72
CA THR A 194 6.98 -28.51 1.67
C THR A 194 5.68 -29.09 1.12
N ALA A 195 5.18 -30.18 1.72
CA ALA A 195 3.90 -30.76 1.33
C ALA A 195 2.74 -29.73 1.37
N ALA A 196 2.76 -28.80 2.33
CA ALA A 196 1.76 -27.73 2.44
C ALA A 196 1.84 -26.67 1.32
N LYS A 197 2.96 -26.60 0.59
CA LYS A 197 3.14 -25.69 -0.57
C LYS A 197 2.75 -26.35 -1.90
N LEU A 198 2.47 -27.64 -1.89
CA LEU A 198 2.07 -28.40 -3.06
C LEU A 198 0.56 -28.61 -3.05
N ALA A 199 -0.06 -28.60 -4.24
CA ALA A 199 -1.47 -28.97 -4.36
C ALA A 199 -1.69 -30.45 -3.99
N ASP A 200 -2.90 -30.77 -3.54
CA ASP A 200 -3.29 -32.14 -3.23
C ASP A 200 -3.04 -33.06 -4.44
N GLY A 201 -2.42 -34.20 -4.18
CA GLY A 201 -2.07 -35.19 -5.20
C GLY A 201 -0.71 -35.02 -5.88
N VAL A 202 -0.03 -33.89 -5.68
CA VAL A 202 1.33 -33.68 -6.22
C VAL A 202 2.39 -34.45 -5.43
N THR A 203 2.17 -34.66 -4.13
CA THR A 203 3.06 -35.49 -3.31
C THR A 203 2.92 -36.97 -3.71
N PRO A 204 4.04 -37.72 -3.83
CA PRO A 204 3.99 -39.14 -4.14
C PRO A 204 3.26 -39.87 -3.00
N THR A 205 2.10 -40.43 -3.32
CA THR A 205 1.39 -41.36 -2.45
C THR A 205 1.20 -42.66 -3.21
N TRP A 206 1.01 -43.76 -2.48
CA TRP A 206 0.67 -45.03 -3.11
C TRP A 206 -0.60 -44.97 -3.96
N ALA A 207 -1.51 -44.03 -3.68
CA ALA A 207 -2.66 -43.78 -4.54
C ALA A 207 -2.26 -43.18 -5.90
N ASN A 208 -1.31 -42.25 -5.91
CA ASN A 208 -0.88 -41.53 -7.13
C ASN A 208 0.20 -42.27 -7.93
N LEU A 209 0.86 -43.27 -7.34
CA LEU A 209 1.89 -44.09 -7.97
C LEU A 209 1.36 -45.39 -8.62
N GLY A 210 0.06 -45.47 -8.93
CA GLY A 210 -0.54 -46.64 -9.60
C GLY A 210 -1.12 -47.70 -8.66
N GLY A 211 -1.42 -47.33 -7.42
CA GLY A 211 -2.07 -48.19 -6.43
C GLY A 211 -1.11 -48.79 -5.42
N LYS A 212 -1.63 -49.06 -4.22
CA LYS A 212 -0.88 -49.72 -3.13
C LYS A 212 -0.35 -51.08 -3.61
N PRO A 213 0.92 -51.43 -3.31
CA PRO A 213 1.41 -52.79 -3.53
C PRO A 213 0.44 -53.80 -2.92
N ALA A 214 0.12 -54.86 -3.67
CA ALA A 214 -0.82 -55.88 -3.22
C ALA A 214 -0.31 -56.58 -1.93
N ALA A 215 -1.04 -56.36 -0.84
CA ALA A 215 -1.16 -57.17 0.38
C ALA A 215 0.09 -57.73 1.08
N HIS A 216 1.31 -57.32 0.74
CA HIS A 216 2.42 -57.38 1.69
C HIS A 216 2.38 -56.06 2.45
N ALA A 217 2.15 -56.12 3.76
CA ALA A 217 2.21 -54.93 4.62
C ALA A 217 3.46 -54.15 4.23
N ALA A 218 3.28 -52.87 3.85
CA ALA A 218 4.37 -52.07 3.34
C ALA A 218 5.53 -52.19 4.32
N ILE A 219 6.66 -52.72 3.85
CA ILE A 219 7.85 -52.79 4.69
C ILE A 219 8.15 -51.35 5.03
N ALA A 220 8.13 -51.02 6.32
CA ALA A 220 8.47 -49.68 6.76
C ALA A 220 9.85 -49.33 6.21
N ASP A 221 10.03 -48.08 5.78
CA ASP A 221 11.35 -47.62 5.41
C ASP A 221 12.24 -47.67 6.67
N VAL A 222 13.11 -48.67 6.73
CA VAL A 222 14.00 -48.94 7.86
C VAL A 222 15.32 -48.17 7.75
N ALA A 223 15.57 -47.53 6.61
CA ALA A 223 16.82 -46.80 6.33
C ALA A 223 16.62 -45.28 6.34
N GLY A 224 15.42 -44.79 6.01
CA GLY A 224 15.20 -43.39 5.72
C GLY A 224 15.99 -42.94 4.47
N ASP A 225 16.13 -41.63 4.27
CA ASP A 225 16.92 -41.01 3.21
C ASP A 225 18.44 -40.94 3.51
N GLY A 226 18.91 -41.67 4.52
CA GLY A 226 20.29 -41.64 5.01
C GLY A 226 21.28 -42.54 4.24
N THR A 227 22.57 -42.39 4.55
CA THR A 227 23.66 -43.22 4.01
C THR A 227 23.43 -44.70 4.32
N VAL A 228 23.46 -45.57 3.29
CA VAL A 228 23.34 -47.01 3.44
C VAL A 228 24.57 -47.57 4.17
N THR A 229 24.38 -48.03 5.40
CA THR A 229 25.39 -48.70 6.23
C THR A 229 25.08 -50.19 6.38
N PRO A 230 26.05 -51.04 6.78
CA PRO A 230 25.78 -52.45 7.09
C PRO A 230 24.64 -52.66 8.11
N ALA A 231 24.47 -51.72 9.06
CA ALA A 231 23.37 -51.75 10.02
C ALA A 231 22.01 -51.57 9.35
N THR A 232 21.88 -50.60 8.43
CA THR A 232 20.64 -50.39 7.65
C THR A 232 20.30 -51.60 6.78
N VAL A 233 21.31 -52.24 6.17
CA VAL A 233 21.11 -53.47 5.38
C VAL A 233 20.58 -54.61 6.24
N ASN A 234 21.14 -54.80 7.45
CA ASN A 234 20.69 -55.83 8.38
C ASN A 234 19.26 -55.57 8.88
N ALA A 235 18.88 -54.31 9.11
CA ALA A 235 17.53 -53.93 9.50
C ALA A 235 16.50 -54.23 8.39
N ILE A 236 16.83 -53.92 7.14
CA ILE A 236 16.00 -54.28 5.97
C ILE A 236 15.84 -55.79 5.87
N LEU A 237 16.93 -56.54 6.01
CA LEU A 237 16.90 -58.01 5.93
C LEU A 237 16.04 -58.62 7.06
N ALA A 238 16.09 -58.06 8.26
CA ALA A 238 15.22 -58.47 9.36
C ALA A 238 13.75 -58.20 9.04
N ALA A 239 13.42 -57.02 8.50
CA ALA A 239 12.05 -56.69 8.13
C ALA A 239 11.51 -57.62 7.02
N LEU A 240 12.32 -57.91 6.00
CA LEU A 240 11.97 -58.84 4.92
C LEU A 240 11.65 -60.26 5.44
N ARG A 241 12.41 -60.73 6.43
CA ARG A 241 12.17 -62.01 7.11
C ARG A 241 10.89 -62.00 7.93
N THR A 242 10.62 -60.94 8.68
CA THR A 242 9.39 -60.78 9.46
C THR A 242 8.15 -60.86 8.56
N TYR A 243 8.23 -60.31 7.34
CA TYR A 243 7.15 -60.40 6.36
C TYR A 243 7.17 -61.68 5.50
N GLY A 244 8.06 -62.64 5.81
CA GLY A 244 8.11 -63.94 5.13
C GLY A 244 8.54 -63.88 3.66
N ILE A 245 9.11 -62.75 3.22
CA ILE A 245 9.56 -62.54 1.83
C ILE A 245 10.89 -63.27 1.59
N VAL A 246 11.69 -63.42 2.65
CA VAL A 246 12.98 -64.10 2.62
C VAL A 246 13.01 -65.16 3.72
N ALA A 247 13.61 -66.32 3.43
CA ALA A 247 13.73 -67.41 4.39
C ALA A 247 14.49 -66.97 5.66
N ASN A 248 14.00 -67.43 6.81
CA ASN A 248 14.76 -67.38 8.05
C ASN A 248 15.95 -68.34 7.91
N LYS A 249 17.15 -67.82 8.17
CA LYS A 249 18.34 -68.65 8.35
C LYS A 249 18.39 -69.17 9.76
#